data_AF-A0A6I9HLT3-F1
#
_entry.id   AF-A0A6I9HLT3-F1
#
_cell.length_a   1.000
_cell.length_b   1.000
_cell.length_c   1.000
_cell.angle_alpha   90.00
_cell.angle_beta   90.00
_cell.angle_gamma   90.00
#
_symmetry.space_group_name_H-M   'P 1'
#
loop_
_entity.id
_entity.type
_entity.pdbx_description
1 polymer ?
#
loop_
_entity_poly.entity_id
_entity_poly.type
_entity_poly.pdbx_seq_one_letter_code
_entity_poly.pdbx_strand_id
1 'polypeptide(L)'
;MLTPSHLPPAVIRGSIRSVSNDAELQESIIGVSATRIHRQKFPLFQVGGRPGRPVGSIRTPLRCGVRPGPGTFLFTGWLHFGEAWLSCAPRYRDFQRIYRGAQRTHQNPCEFPAD
;
A
#
# COMPACT_ATOMS: atom_id res chain seq x y z
N MET A 1 15.81 2.20 -16.98
CA MET A 1 15.54 0.81 -16.59
C MET A 1 15.84 0.68 -15.10
N LEU A 2 14.82 0.49 -14.26
CA LEU A 2 15.02 0.33 -12.81
C LEU A 2 15.65 -1.04 -12.56
N THR A 3 16.84 -1.07 -11.97
CA THR A 3 17.50 -2.32 -11.58
C THR A 3 16.69 -3.04 -10.47
N PRO A 4 16.74 -4.37 -10.35
CA PRO A 4 15.96 -5.14 -9.36
C PRO A 4 16.14 -4.69 -7.90
N SER A 5 17.24 -4.01 -7.60
CA SER A 5 17.59 -3.43 -6.31
C SER A 5 16.83 -2.15 -5.95
N HIS A 6 16.19 -1.46 -6.91
CA HIS A 6 15.46 -0.21 -6.69
C HIS A 6 13.93 -0.38 -6.52
N LEU A 7 13.41 -1.60 -6.65
CA LEU A 7 11.99 -1.86 -6.46
C LEU A 7 11.63 -1.81 -4.95
N PRO A 8 10.44 -1.27 -4.60
CA PRO A 8 9.97 -1.26 -3.21
C PRO A 8 9.86 -2.70 -2.68
N PRO A 9 10.47 -3.04 -1.54
CA PRO A 9 10.53 -4.41 -1.01
C PRO A 9 9.17 -4.99 -0.61
N ALA A 10 8.11 -4.16 -0.52
CA ALA A 10 6.73 -4.60 -0.31
C ALA A 10 5.77 -3.92 -1.30
N VAL A 11 5.00 -4.73 -2.04
CA VAL A 11 3.91 -4.30 -2.92
C VAL A 11 2.70 -5.21 -2.70
N ILE A 12 1.65 -4.66 -2.09
CA ILE A 12 0.48 -5.42 -1.63
C ILE A 12 -0.79 -4.76 -2.17
N ARG A 13 -1.69 -5.55 -2.77
CA ARG A 13 -3.03 -5.12 -3.15
C ARG A 13 -4.02 -5.64 -2.13
N GLY A 14 -4.80 -4.78 -1.49
CA GLY A 14 -5.69 -5.20 -0.41
C GLY A 14 -6.63 -4.11 0.12
N SER A 15 -7.42 -4.45 1.13
CA SER A 15 -8.33 -3.52 1.80
C SER A 15 -7.88 -3.20 3.22
N ILE A 16 -8.17 -1.98 3.66
CA ILE A 16 -7.92 -1.54 5.05
C ILE A 16 -9.00 -2.16 5.94
N ARG A 17 -8.60 -2.95 6.94
CA ARG A 17 -9.48 -3.52 7.97
C ARG A 17 -9.60 -2.61 9.18
N SER A 18 -8.49 -1.99 9.58
CA SER A 18 -8.42 -1.14 10.76
C SER A 18 -7.30 -0.12 10.62
N VAL A 19 -7.43 0.99 11.35
CA VAL A 19 -6.36 1.97 11.56
C VAL A 19 -6.33 2.29 13.05
N SER A 20 -5.19 2.09 13.68
CA SER A 20 -4.91 2.52 15.05
C SER A 20 -3.75 3.51 15.06
N ASN A 21 -3.70 4.39 16.05
CA ASN A 21 -2.66 5.38 16.20
C ASN A 21 -1.89 5.12 17.49
N ASP A 22 -0.57 5.16 17.39
CA ASP A 22 0.36 5.15 18.51
C ASP A 22 0.95 6.56 18.64
N ALA A 23 0.49 7.29 19.67
CA ALA A 23 0.92 8.66 19.91
C ALA A 23 2.34 8.74 20.50
N GLU A 24 2.80 7.70 21.19
CA GLU A 24 4.15 7.66 21.77
C GLU A 24 5.19 7.50 20.66
N LEU A 25 4.94 6.56 19.74
CA LEU A 25 5.81 6.32 18.59
C LEU A 25 5.59 7.30 17.44
N GLN A 26 4.53 8.13 17.48
CA GLN A 26 4.13 9.02 16.38
C GLN A 26 3.86 8.25 15.08
N GLU A 27 3.16 7.11 15.20
CA GLU A 27 2.89 6.16 14.13
C GLU A 27 1.39 5.86 14.00
N SER A 28 0.96 5.52 12.79
CA SER A 28 -0.33 4.89 12.52
C SER A 28 -0.10 3.46 12.03
N ILE A 29 -0.83 2.51 12.60
CA ILE A 29 -0.79 1.10 12.24
C ILE A 29 -2.05 0.77 11.43
N ILE A 30 -1.85 0.29 10.21
CA ILE A 30 -2.90 -0.05 9.26
C ILE A 30 -3.01 -1.57 9.20
N GLY A 31 -4.12 -2.13 9.66
CA GLY A 31 -4.45 -3.54 9.46
C GLY A 31 -4.96 -3.76 8.04
N VAL A 32 -4.34 -4.66 7.28
CA VAL A 32 -4.63 -4.87 5.86
C VAL A 32 -5.00 -6.32 5.57
N SER A 33 -6.08 -6.51 4.81
CA SER A 33 -6.39 -7.78 4.14
C SER A 33 -5.76 -7.78 2.75
N ALA A 34 -4.76 -8.62 2.52
CA ALA A 34 -4.20 -8.77 1.17
C ALA A 34 -5.15 -9.59 0.28
N THR A 35 -5.48 -9.02 -0.87
CA THR A 35 -6.10 -9.75 -1.99
C THR A 35 -5.04 -10.34 -2.91
N ARG A 36 -3.91 -9.65 -3.08
CA ARG A 36 -2.78 -10.11 -3.88
C ARG A 36 -1.48 -9.53 -3.34
N ILE A 37 -0.47 -10.39 -3.20
CA ILE A 37 0.89 -10.00 -2.82
C ILE A 37 1.70 -9.96 -4.11
N HIS A 38 2.03 -8.76 -4.60
CA HIS A 38 2.83 -8.62 -5.82
C HIS A 38 4.33 -8.78 -5.53
N ARG A 39 4.76 -8.32 -4.35
CA ARG A 39 6.13 -8.48 -3.86
C ARG A 39 6.16 -8.38 -2.34
N GLN A 40 6.86 -9.30 -1.68
CA GLN A 40 7.26 -9.14 -0.28
C GLN A 40 8.59 -9.86 -0.09
N LYS A 41 9.60 -9.18 0.46
CA LYS A 41 10.90 -9.81 0.76
C LYS A 41 10.83 -10.73 2.00
N PHE A 42 9.94 -10.40 2.94
CA PHE A 42 9.71 -11.14 4.18
C PHE A 42 8.23 -11.55 4.27
N PRO A 43 7.86 -12.57 5.08
CA PRO A 43 6.48 -13.01 5.24
C PRO A 43 5.67 -12.03 6.11
N LEU A 44 5.47 -10.81 5.61
CA LEU A 44 4.76 -9.70 6.28
C LEU A 44 3.25 -9.96 6.32
N PHE A 45 2.73 -10.59 5.27
CA PHE A 45 1.34 -11.00 5.15
C PHE A 45 1.27 -12.50 5.14
N GLN A 46 0.63 -13.06 6.16
CA GLN A 46 0.49 -14.51 6.34
C GLN A 46 -0.97 -14.91 6.29
N VAL A 47 -1.22 -16.13 5.82
CA VAL A 47 -2.57 -16.70 5.79
C VAL A 47 -3.02 -16.91 7.23
N GLY A 48 -3.98 -16.10 7.69
CA GLY A 48 -4.75 -16.43 8.89
C GLY A 48 -5.53 -17.72 8.62
N GLY A 49 -5.45 -18.70 9.52
CA GLY A 49 -5.92 -20.07 9.29
C GLY A 49 -7.36 -20.19 8.74
N ARG A 50 -7.53 -21.15 7.80
CA ARG A 50 -8.74 -21.60 7.07
C ARG A 50 -9.53 -20.52 6.30
N PRO A 51 -10.08 -20.89 5.12
CA PRO A 51 -9.78 -20.23 3.85
C PRO A 51 -9.78 -18.70 3.95
N GLY A 52 -8.67 -18.16 4.47
CA GLY A 52 -8.54 -16.76 4.86
C GLY A 52 -7.61 -16.01 3.92
N ARG A 53 -8.01 -14.80 3.50
CA ARG A 53 -7.09 -13.87 2.81
C ARG A 53 -5.89 -13.56 3.71
N PRO A 54 -4.66 -13.47 3.19
CA PRO A 54 -3.52 -13.10 4.01
C PRO A 54 -3.74 -11.75 4.72
N VAL A 55 -3.34 -11.66 5.98
CA VAL A 55 -3.48 -10.45 6.80
C VAL A 55 -2.10 -10.02 7.27
N GLY A 56 -1.91 -8.71 7.40
CA GLY A 56 -0.69 -8.11 7.90
C GLY A 56 -0.93 -6.67 8.34
N SER A 57 0.08 -6.07 8.96
CA SER A 57 0.07 -4.68 9.37
C SER A 57 1.05 -3.86 8.54
N ILE A 58 0.73 -2.59 8.36
CA ILE A 58 1.60 -1.61 7.71
C ILE A 58 1.67 -0.37 8.59
N ARG A 59 2.88 0.13 8.85
CA ARG A 59 3.13 1.34 9.63
C ARG A 59 3.32 2.56 8.73
N THR A 60 2.98 3.73 9.24
CA THR A 60 3.20 5.02 8.58
C THR A 60 3.30 6.12 9.63
N PRO A 61 4.01 7.23 9.39
CA PRO A 61 4.03 8.34 10.33
C PRO A 61 2.62 8.89 10.62
N LEU A 62 2.33 9.19 11.89
CA LEU A 62 1.03 9.70 12.34
C LEU A 62 0.60 10.97 11.59
N ARG A 63 1.57 11.85 11.29
CA ARG A 63 1.37 13.07 10.49
C ARG A 63 0.80 12.84 9.08
N CYS A 64 0.88 11.62 8.56
CA CYS A 64 0.29 11.30 7.26
C CYS A 64 -1.25 11.23 7.32
N GLY A 65 -1.84 11.11 8.52
CA GLY A 65 -3.28 11.23 8.72
C GLY A 65 -4.10 10.17 8.01
N VAL A 66 -3.62 8.91 7.99
CA VAL A 66 -4.32 7.81 7.34
C VAL A 66 -5.67 7.57 7.99
N ARG A 67 -6.68 7.29 7.16
CA ARG A 67 -8.05 7.03 7.59
C ARG A 67 -8.54 5.71 6.98
N PRO A 68 -9.43 4.98 7.69
CA PRO A 68 -10.18 3.90 7.07
C PRO A 68 -10.94 4.42 5.85
N GLY A 69 -10.97 3.63 4.78
CA GLY A 69 -11.70 3.97 3.57
C GLY A 69 -12.14 2.71 2.83
N PRO A 70 -13.32 2.72 2.18
CA PRO A 70 -13.78 1.60 1.37
C PRO A 70 -12.90 1.44 0.11
N GLY A 71 -12.83 0.22 -0.41
CA GLY A 71 -12.14 -0.09 -1.66
C GLY A 71 -10.88 -0.94 -1.51
N THR A 72 -10.21 -1.11 -2.64
CA THR A 72 -8.95 -1.85 -2.74
C THR A 72 -7.82 -0.88 -3.06
N PHE A 73 -6.73 -0.98 -2.31
CA PHE A 73 -5.58 -0.11 -2.40
C PHE A 73 -4.34 -0.90 -2.81
N LEU A 74 -3.46 -0.24 -3.57
CA LEU A 74 -2.12 -0.73 -3.84
C LEU A 74 -1.14 -0.06 -2.88
N PHE A 75 -0.66 -0.82 -1.90
CA PHE A 75 0.33 -0.37 -0.94
C PHE A 75 1.73 -0.65 -1.48
N THR A 76 2.52 0.41 -1.68
CA THR A 76 3.91 0.33 -2.11
C THR A 76 4.80 0.87 -1.00
N GLY A 77 5.48 -0.01 -0.30
CA GLY A 77 6.23 0.32 0.90
C GLY A 77 7.65 -0.21 0.89
N TRP A 78 8.42 0.26 1.88
CA TRP A 78 9.70 -0.35 2.20
C TRP A 78 9.58 -1.23 3.45
N LEU A 79 10.68 -1.85 3.80
CA LEU A 79 10.78 -2.68 4.98
C LEU A 79 11.67 -1.99 6.01
N HIS A 80 11.23 -1.94 7.26
CA HIS A 80 12.03 -1.47 8.39
C HIS A 80 11.88 -2.48 9.53
N PHE A 81 13.00 -3.06 9.98
CA PHE A 81 13.05 -4.08 11.04
C PHE A 81 12.02 -5.23 10.91
N GLY A 82 11.78 -5.71 9.69
CA GLY A 82 10.82 -6.81 9.47
C GLY A 82 9.37 -6.35 9.42
N GLU A 83 9.10 -5.05 9.41
CA GLU A 83 7.77 -4.46 9.32
C GLU A 83 7.59 -3.74 7.99
N ALA A 84 6.36 -3.70 7.49
CA ALA A 84 6.00 -2.94 6.29
C ALA A 84 5.80 -1.46 6.65
N TRP A 85 6.44 -0.56 5.91
CA TRP A 85 6.37 0.87 6.17
C TRP A 85 5.99 1.67 4.91
N LEU A 86 5.18 2.71 5.14
CA LEU A 86 4.80 3.70 4.14
C LEU A 86 5.29 5.09 4.55
N SER A 87 5.56 5.91 3.54
CA SER A 87 5.74 7.35 3.71
C SER A 87 4.41 8.05 3.51
N CYS A 88 4.34 9.31 3.90
CA CYS A 88 3.25 10.15 3.43
C CYS A 88 3.29 10.21 1.89
N ALA A 89 2.12 10.30 1.26
CA ALA A 89 2.00 10.41 -0.20
C ALA A 89 1.63 11.85 -0.61
N PRO A 90 2.50 12.86 -0.40
CA PRO A 90 2.15 14.26 -0.64
C PRO A 90 1.78 14.55 -2.09
N ARG A 91 2.38 13.81 -3.04
CA ARG A 91 2.12 13.95 -4.48
C ARG A 91 0.96 13.11 -5.00
N TYR A 92 0.21 12.42 -4.13
CA TYR A 92 -0.91 11.58 -4.59
C TYR A 92 -1.97 12.39 -5.35
N ARG A 93 -2.27 13.60 -4.88
CA ARG A 93 -3.22 14.50 -5.56
C ARG A 93 -2.71 14.94 -6.94
N ASP A 94 -1.42 15.20 -7.06
CA ASP A 94 -0.81 15.58 -8.33
C ASP A 94 -0.81 14.39 -9.29
N PHE A 95 -0.47 13.19 -8.81
CA PHE A 95 -0.60 11.96 -9.57
C PHE A 95 -2.04 11.75 -10.06
N GLN A 96 -3.04 11.87 -9.18
CA GLN A 96 -4.45 11.74 -9.59
C GLN A 96 -4.87 12.77 -10.64
N ARG A 97 -4.31 13.99 -10.59
CA ARG A 97 -4.59 15.04 -11.58
C ARG A 97 -3.99 14.66 -12.93
N ILE A 98 -2.72 14.30 -12.95
CA ILE A 98 -1.98 13.93 -14.16
C ILE A 98 -2.56 12.65 -14.77
N TYR A 99 -2.82 11.62 -13.95
CA TYR A 99 -3.40 10.35 -14.37
C TYR A 99 -4.77 10.53 -15.02
N ARG A 100 -5.67 11.30 -14.40
CA ARG A 100 -6.98 11.60 -15.00
C ARG A 100 -6.86 12.41 -16.29
N GLY A 101 -5.89 13.32 -16.37
CA GLY A 101 -5.57 14.04 -17.62
C GLY A 101 -5.16 13.08 -18.73
N ALA A 102 -4.20 12.21 -18.45
CA ALA A 102 -3.72 11.20 -19.39
C ALA A 102 -4.80 10.19 -19.79
N GLN A 103 -5.69 9.81 -18.86
CA GLN A 103 -6.82 8.92 -19.16
C GLN A 103 -7.82 9.58 -20.12
N ARG A 104 -8.13 10.87 -19.92
CA ARG A 104 -9.03 11.63 -20.83
C ARG A 104 -8.45 11.83 -22.22
N THR A 105 -7.13 11.94 -22.33
CA THR A 105 -6.43 12.13 -23.61
C THR A 105 -5.98 10.82 -24.25
N HIS A 106 -6.31 9.66 -23.66
CA HIS A 106 -5.84 8.33 -24.08
C HIS A 106 -4.31 8.22 -24.19
N GLN A 107 -3.59 9.03 -23.40
CA GLN A 107 -2.12 9.05 -23.33
C GLN A 107 -1.59 8.28 -22.11
N ASN A 108 -2.44 7.49 -21.45
CA ASN A 108 -1.99 6.58 -20.42
C ASN A 108 -1.59 5.24 -21.09
N PRO A 109 -0.30 4.94 -21.26
CA PRO A 109 0.16 3.73 -21.97
C PRO A 109 -0.15 2.43 -21.21
N CYS A 110 -0.69 2.51 -20.00
CA CYS A 110 -1.07 1.37 -19.18
C CYS A 110 -2.60 1.34 -18.98
N GLU A 111 -3.31 0.80 -19.96
CA GLU A 111 -4.62 0.22 -19.69
C GLU A 111 -4.41 -1.05 -18.87
N PHE A 112 -4.45 -0.92 -17.55
CA PHE A 112 -4.62 -2.08 -16.69
C PHE A 112 -6.08 -2.51 -16.80
N PRO A 113 -6.38 -3.77 -17.17
CA PRO A 113 -7.73 -4.30 -17.03
C PRO A 113 -8.12 -4.16 -15.56
N ALA A 114 -9.14 -3.35 -15.30
CA ALA A 114 -9.70 -3.20 -13.97
C ALA A 114 -10.70 -4.35 -13.75
N ASP A 115 -10.17 -5.56 -13.57
CA ASP A 115 -10.93 -6.74 -13.14
C ASP A 115 -10.63 -7.10 -11.67
#